data_AF-A0A3B6RAI2-F1
#
_entry.id   AF-A0A3B6RAI2-F1
#
_cell.length_a   1.000
_cell.length_b   1.000
_cell.length_c   1.000
_cell.angle_alpha   90.00
_cell.angle_beta   90.00
_cell.angle_gamma   90.00
#
_symmetry.space_group_name_H-M   'P 1'
#
loop_
_entity.id
_entity.type
_entity.pdbx_description
1 polymer ?
#
loop_
_entity_poly.entity_id
_entity_poly.type
_entity_poly.pdbx_seq_one_letter_code
_entity_poly.pdbx_strand_id
1 'polypeptide(L)'
;MPGLDDEEFKNEFDNLKMVQHENTIRLVGYCHHTAQVLAEHNGKHVSARVKERYLCSEYLQGGSLDKHLSNEPCALVWHTCYKIIKGLCEGLHYLHKGFKYPICHLELNPTKVEEQGTSMNKP
;
A
#
# COMPACT_ATOMS: atom_id res chain seq x y z
N MET A 1 5.28 19.81 0.59
CA MET A 1 6.31 19.35 -0.37
C MET A 1 5.75 19.56 -1.76
N PRO A 2 6.55 19.99 -2.77
CA PRO A 2 6.10 19.94 -4.15
C PRO A 2 5.61 18.53 -4.46
N GLY A 3 4.48 18.40 -5.15
CA GLY A 3 4.06 17.09 -5.65
C GLY A 3 5.07 16.59 -6.69
N LEU A 4 5.23 15.27 -6.78
CA LEU A 4 6.10 14.64 -7.79
C LEU A 4 5.66 15.04 -9.19
N ASP A 5 6.62 15.38 -10.04
CA ASP A 5 6.33 15.56 -11.47
C ASP A 5 5.96 14.22 -12.14
N ASP A 6 5.63 14.25 -13.43
CA ASP A 6 5.16 13.04 -14.13
C ASP A 6 6.25 11.99 -14.33
N GLU A 7 7.51 12.41 -14.49
CA GLU A 7 8.64 11.51 -14.70
C GLU A 7 9.07 10.88 -13.37
N GLU A 8 9.17 11.69 -12.32
CA GLU A 8 9.44 11.25 -10.94
C GLU A 8 8.39 10.23 -10.48
N PHE A 9 7.10 10.56 -10.67
CA PHE A 9 6.01 9.64 -10.32
C PHE A 9 6.11 8.32 -11.09
N LYS A 10 6.36 8.38 -12.39
CA LYS A 10 6.47 7.18 -13.22
C LYS A 10 7.63 6.30 -12.78
N ASN A 11 8.79 6.91 -12.50
CA ASN A 11 9.97 6.20 -12.03
C ASN A 11 9.72 5.53 -10.68
N GLU A 12 9.10 6.23 -9.73
CA GLU A 12 8.73 5.66 -8.44
C GLU A 12 7.70 4.53 -8.59
N PHE A 13 6.67 4.74 -9.41
CA PHE A 13 5.68 3.71 -9.71
C PHE A 13 6.32 2.46 -10.32
N ASP A 14 7.19 2.61 -11.32
CA ASP A 14 7.86 1.49 -11.97
C ASP A 14 8.74 0.74 -10.97
N ASN A 15 9.47 1.44 -10.10
CA ASN A 15 10.26 0.82 -9.03
C ASN A 15 9.39 0.02 -8.05
N LEU A 16 8.28 0.60 -7.59
CA LEU A 16 7.37 -0.07 -6.67
C LEU A 16 6.65 -1.25 -7.33
N LYS A 17 6.36 -1.18 -8.63
CA LYS A 17 5.74 -2.27 -9.40
C LYS A 17 6.65 -3.50 -9.51
N MET A 18 7.97 -3.34 -9.36
CA MET A 18 8.92 -4.47 -9.34
C MET A 18 8.88 -5.28 -8.05
N VAL A 19 8.21 -4.78 -6.99
CA VAL A 19 8.05 -5.49 -5.72
C VAL A 19 7.09 -6.66 -5.92
N GLN A 20 7.61 -7.87 -5.81
CA GLN A 20 6.83 -9.10 -5.92
C GLN A 20 7.31 -10.14 -4.91
N HIS A 21 6.53 -10.30 -3.84
CA HIS A 21 6.78 -11.25 -2.77
C HIS A 21 5.44 -11.72 -2.19
N GLU A 22 5.38 -12.95 -1.67
CA GLU A 22 4.13 -13.55 -1.15
C GLU A 22 3.52 -12.74 0.01
N ASN A 23 4.37 -12.04 0.77
CA ASN A 23 3.99 -11.18 1.90
C ASN A 23 4.03 -9.67 1.57
N THR A 24 3.88 -9.30 0.30
CA THR A 24 3.74 -7.90 -0.14
C THR A 24 2.56 -7.76 -1.09
N ILE A 25 1.81 -6.66 -0.97
CA ILE A 25 0.72 -6.36 -1.91
C ILE A 25 1.34 -5.88 -3.22
N ARG A 26 1.00 -6.54 -4.32
CA ARG A 26 1.49 -6.16 -5.65
C ARG A 26 0.73 -4.96 -6.21
N LEU A 27 1.46 -3.95 -6.65
CA LEU A 27 0.91 -2.88 -7.48
C LEU A 27 0.69 -3.39 -8.92
N VAL A 28 -0.51 -3.20 -9.44
CA VAL A 28 -0.89 -3.58 -10.81
C VAL A 28 -0.84 -2.41 -11.77
N GLY A 29 -1.15 -1.20 -11.31
CA GLY A 29 -1.32 -0.04 -12.17
C GLY A 29 -1.50 1.26 -11.41
N TYR A 30 -1.74 2.33 -12.15
CA TYR A 30 -2.27 3.58 -11.63
C TYR A 30 -3.22 4.19 -12.64
N CYS A 31 -4.14 5.03 -12.17
CA CYS A 31 -4.92 5.92 -13.02
C CYS A 31 -4.71 7.37 -12.57
N HIS A 32 -5.06 8.33 -13.43
CA HIS A 32 -4.99 9.74 -13.07
C HIS A 32 -6.17 10.51 -13.64
N HIS A 33 -6.58 11.54 -12.92
CA HIS A 33 -7.58 12.51 -13.32
C HIS A 33 -6.97 13.91 -13.26
N THR A 34 -7.27 14.77 -14.23
CA THR A 34 -6.84 16.17 -14.20
C THR A 34 -8.07 17.06 -14.15
N ALA A 35 -8.22 17.77 -13.03
CA ALA A 35 -9.31 18.70 -12.81
C ALA A 35 -8.81 20.14 -12.95
N GLN A 36 -9.66 21.03 -13.45
CA GLN A 36 -9.42 22.46 -13.47
C GLN A 36 -10.07 23.08 -12.24
N VAL A 37 -9.29 23.74 -11.39
CA VAL A 37 -9.76 24.37 -10.15
C VAL A 37 -9.46 25.86 -10.17
N LEU A 38 -10.30 26.66 -9.54
CA LEU A 38 -9.98 28.06 -9.26
C LEU A 38 -9.13 28.08 -7.99
N ALA A 39 -7.92 28.62 -8.10
CA ALA A 39 -7.01 28.81 -6.98
C ALA A 39 -6.73 30.29 -6.81
N GLU A 40 -6.52 30.73 -5.56
CA GLU A 40 -6.03 32.09 -5.32
C GLU A 40 -4.51 32.11 -5.42
N HIS A 41 -3.98 33.04 -6.22
CA HIS A 41 -2.56 33.30 -6.32
C HIS A 41 -2.32 34.80 -6.27
N ASN A 42 -1.59 35.27 -5.25
CA ASN A 42 -1.30 36.69 -5.01
C ASN A 42 -2.57 37.59 -5.02
N GLY A 43 -3.64 37.15 -4.36
CA GLY A 43 -4.91 37.88 -4.28
C GLY A 43 -5.77 37.88 -5.55
N LYS A 44 -5.40 37.09 -6.58
CA LYS A 44 -6.17 36.92 -7.82
C LYS A 44 -6.63 35.48 -7.96
N HIS A 45 -7.86 35.29 -8.45
CA HIS A 45 -8.34 33.97 -8.86
C HIS A 45 -7.69 33.58 -10.19
N VAL A 46 -6.96 32.48 -10.17
CA VAL A 46 -6.33 31.88 -11.35
C VAL A 46 -6.90 30.50 -11.59
N SER A 47 -6.96 30.10 -12.85
CA SER A 47 -7.33 28.74 -13.20
C SER A 47 -6.09 27.85 -13.12
N ALA A 48 -6.12 26.87 -12.22
CA ALA A 48 -5.07 25.89 -12.03
C ALA A 48 -5.53 24.50 -12.51
N ARG A 49 -4.59 23.67 -12.95
CA ARG A 49 -4.83 22.24 -13.21
C ARG A 49 -4.26 21.44 -12.06
N VAL A 50 -5.08 20.60 -11.46
CA VAL A 50 -4.68 19.67 -10.40
C VAL A 50 -4.76 18.26 -10.97
N LYS A 51 -3.67 17.51 -10.85
CA LYS A 51 -3.61 16.10 -11.25
C LYS A 51 -3.72 15.23 -10.01
N GLU A 52 -4.76 14.43 -9.95
CA GLU A 52 -4.97 13.39 -8.95
C GLU A 52 -4.51 12.05 -9.54
N ARG A 53 -3.79 11.26 -8.75
CA ARG A 53 -3.28 9.94 -9.16
C ARG A 53 -3.76 8.91 -8.15
N TYR A 54 -4.21 7.76 -8.64
CA TYR A 54 -4.66 6.65 -7.81
C TYR A 54 -3.84 5.42 -8.15
N LEU A 55 -3.32 4.76 -7.12
CA LEU A 55 -2.61 3.48 -7.27
C LEU A 55 -3.61 2.33 -7.27
N CYS A 56 -3.39 1.37 -8.15
CA CYS A 56 -4.16 0.15 -8.23
C CYS A 56 -3.29 -1.01 -7.74
N SER A 57 -3.73 -1.70 -6.70
CA SER A 57 -3.12 -2.92 -6.19
C SER A 57 -3.97 -4.14 -6.51
N GLU A 58 -3.40 -5.33 -6.32
CA GLU A 58 -4.22 -6.53 -6.25
C GLU A 58 -5.19 -6.49 -5.06
N TYR A 59 -6.30 -7.20 -5.21
CA TYR A 59 -7.34 -7.26 -4.19
C TYR A 59 -7.12 -8.44 -3.25
N LEU A 60 -7.08 -8.18 -1.94
CA LEU A 60 -6.94 -9.21 -0.91
C LEU A 60 -8.27 -9.41 -0.17
N GLN A 61 -8.84 -10.61 -0.30
CA GLN A 61 -10.18 -10.94 0.22
C GLN A 61 -10.29 -10.92 1.75
N GLY A 62 -9.20 -11.17 2.48
CA GLY A 62 -9.22 -11.20 3.95
C GLY A 62 -9.33 -9.81 4.58
N GLY A 63 -9.15 -8.74 3.79
CA GLY A 63 -9.21 -7.37 4.27
C GLY A 63 -8.12 -7.06 5.29
N SER A 64 -8.26 -5.92 5.95
CA SER A 64 -7.24 -5.40 6.86
C SER A 64 -7.24 -6.09 8.24
N LEU A 65 -6.04 -6.31 8.77
CA LEU A 65 -5.78 -7.01 10.02
C LEU A 65 -6.37 -6.31 11.25
N ASP A 66 -6.52 -4.98 11.21
CA ASP A 66 -7.14 -4.20 12.29
C ASP A 66 -8.53 -4.73 12.70
N LYS A 67 -9.30 -5.23 11.74
CA LYS A 67 -10.62 -5.84 11.98
C LYS A 67 -10.57 -7.10 12.83
N HIS A 68 -9.45 -7.81 12.81
CA HIS A 68 -9.23 -9.04 13.60
C HIS A 68 -8.57 -8.75 14.95
N LEU A 69 -8.09 -7.53 15.19
CA LEU A 69 -7.46 -7.11 16.44
C LEU A 69 -8.41 -6.37 17.39
N SER A 70 -9.54 -5.84 16.88
CA SER A 70 -10.41 -4.93 17.63
C SER A 70 -11.50 -5.58 18.49
N ASN A 71 -11.62 -6.91 18.53
CA ASN A 71 -12.68 -7.60 19.27
C ASN A 71 -12.13 -8.75 20.12
N GLU A 72 -12.15 -8.58 21.45
CA GLU A 72 -11.81 -9.56 22.51
C GLU A 72 -10.33 -10.02 22.59
N PRO A 73 -9.86 -10.55 23.74
CA PRO A 73 -8.48 -10.99 23.94
C PRO A 73 -8.11 -12.09 22.92
N CYS A 74 -7.47 -11.67 21.84
CA CYS A 74 -6.88 -12.52 20.80
C CYS A 74 -7.86 -13.57 20.23
N ALA A 75 -8.83 -13.13 19.42
CA ALA A 75 -9.64 -14.03 18.58
C ALA A 75 -8.80 -14.86 17.58
N LEU A 76 -7.55 -14.47 17.35
CA LEU A 76 -6.58 -15.21 16.54
C LEU A 76 -5.85 -16.25 17.40
N VAL A 77 -5.98 -17.52 17.03
CA VAL A 77 -5.16 -18.60 17.61
C VAL A 77 -3.68 -18.24 17.43
N TRP A 78 -2.84 -18.46 18.45
CA TRP A 78 -1.41 -18.10 18.43
C TRP A 78 -0.68 -18.51 17.15
N HIS A 79 -1.00 -19.68 16.61
CA HIS A 79 -0.47 -20.16 15.35
C HIS A 79 -0.73 -19.20 14.17
N THR A 80 -1.90 -18.56 14.11
CA THR A 80 -2.23 -17.53 13.11
C THR A 80 -1.43 -16.25 13.36
N CYS A 81 -1.33 -15.79 14.61
CA CYS A 81 -0.49 -14.64 14.95
C CYS A 81 0.97 -14.85 14.55
N TYR A 82 1.50 -16.04 14.82
CA TYR A 82 2.86 -16.40 14.43
C TYR A 82 3.05 -16.36 12.91
N LYS A 83 2.09 -16.88 12.14
CA LYS A 83 2.14 -16.79 10.66
C LYS A 83 2.16 -15.35 10.16
N ILE A 84 1.33 -14.47 10.74
CA ILE A 84 1.32 -13.04 10.40
C ILE A 84 2.68 -12.41 10.71
N ILE A 85 3.21 -12.61 11.91
CA ILE A 85 4.51 -12.06 12.32
C ILE A 85 5.62 -12.56 11.40
N LYS A 86 5.66 -13.87 11.12
CA LYS A 86 6.65 -14.47 10.22
C LYS A 86 6.57 -13.87 8.81
N GLY A 87 5.37 -13.77 8.25
CA GLY A 87 5.14 -13.19 6.93
C GLY A 87 5.57 -11.72 6.86
N LEU A 88 5.25 -10.92 7.88
CA LEU A 88 5.71 -9.53 7.99
C LEU A 88 7.25 -9.44 8.00
N CYS A 89 7.92 -10.28 8.79
CA CYS A 89 9.38 -10.32 8.83
C CYS A 89 9.97 -10.70 7.47
N GLU A 90 9.40 -11.68 6.78
CA GLU A 90 9.85 -12.12 5.45
C GLU A 90 9.64 -11.03 4.39
N GLY A 91 8.47 -10.38 4.36
CA GLY A 91 8.19 -9.27 3.47
C GLY A 91 9.11 -8.07 3.70
N LEU A 92 9.34 -7.68 4.96
CA LEU A 92 10.27 -6.59 5.29
C LEU A 92 11.72 -6.95 4.96
N HIS A 93 12.12 -8.19 5.20
CA HIS A 93 13.45 -8.66 4.81
C HIS A 93 13.65 -8.54 3.30
N TYR A 94 12.67 -8.98 2.51
CA TYR A 94 12.69 -8.83 1.06
C TYR A 94 12.81 -7.36 0.62
N LEU A 95 12.00 -6.46 1.17
CA LEU A 95 12.06 -5.03 0.84
C LEU A 95 13.42 -4.39 1.18
N HIS A 96 14.03 -4.79 2.30
CA HIS A 96 15.29 -4.22 2.75
C HIS A 96 16.53 -4.81 2.09
N LYS A 97 16.47 -6.07 1.63
CA LYS A 97 17.65 -6.81 1.14
C LYS A 97 17.54 -7.31 -0.30
N GLY A 98 16.34 -7.31 -0.88
CA GLY A 98 16.08 -7.78 -2.24
C GLY A 98 16.42 -6.77 -3.34
N PHE A 99 16.72 -5.52 -2.98
CA PHE A 99 16.96 -4.43 -3.92
C PHE A 99 18.30 -3.74 -3.67
N LYS A 100 18.89 -3.15 -4.73
CA LYS A 100 20.14 -2.37 -4.64
C LYS A 100 20.02 -1.21 -3.64
N TYR A 101 18.84 -0.59 -3.58
CA TYR A 101 18.48 0.43 -2.61
C TYR A 101 17.31 -0.11 -1.77
N PRO A 102 17.44 -0.17 -0.43
CA PRO A 102 16.37 -0.67 0.43
C PRO A 102 15.08 0.12 0.26
N ILE A 103 13.95 -0.59 0.11
CA ILE A 103 12.62 0.02 0.09
C ILE A 103 12.13 0.13 1.53
N CYS A 104 11.90 1.35 2.00
CA CYS A 104 11.33 1.62 3.31
C CYS A 104 9.80 1.66 3.21
N HIS A 105 9.08 0.82 3.96
CA HIS A 105 7.60 0.83 3.97
C HIS A 105 7.02 2.12 4.59
N LEU A 106 7.80 2.80 5.43
CA LEU A 106 7.54 4.09 6.10
C LEU A 106 6.32 4.14 7.05
N GLU A 107 5.30 3.30 6.87
CA GLU A 107 4.15 3.21 7.78
C GLU A 107 3.68 1.75 7.93
N LEU A 108 4.19 1.04 8.94
CA LEU A 108 3.68 -0.27 9.32
C LEU A 108 2.63 -0.11 10.41
N ASN A 109 1.36 -0.28 10.07
CA ASN A 109 0.28 -0.30 11.03
C ASN A 109 -0.74 -1.39 10.64
N PRO A 110 -1.59 -1.84 11.58
CA PRO A 110 -2.54 -2.92 11.32
C PRO A 110 -3.57 -2.61 10.23
N THR A 111 -3.79 -1.33 9.89
CA THR A 111 -4.71 -0.92 8.81
C THR A 111 -4.11 -1.09 7.40
N LYS A 112 -2.79 -1.31 7.31
CA LYS A 112 -2.04 -1.52 6.07
C LYS A 112 -1.53 -2.95 5.88
N VAL A 113 -1.88 -3.85 6.79
CA VAL A 113 -1.61 -5.29 6.67
C VAL A 113 -2.90 -5.97 6.24
N GLU A 114 -2.90 -6.58 5.05
CA GLU A 114 -4.07 -7.27 4.50
C GLU A 114 -3.88 -8.79 4.52
N GLU A 115 -4.95 -9.52 4.83
CA GLU A 115 -4.97 -10.98 4.86
C GLU A 115 -5.36 -11.56 3.49
N GLN A 116 -4.65 -12.59 3.04
CA GLN A 116 -5.12 -13.42 1.93
C GLN A 116 -6.21 -14.36 2.45
N GLY A 117 -7.39 -14.34 1.81
CA GLY A 117 -8.48 -15.24 2.15
C GLY A 117 -8.04 -16.68 1.99
N THR A 118 -7.84 -17.39 3.11
CA THR A 118 -7.69 -18.84 3.07
C THR A 118 -9.09 -19.43 2.88
N SER A 119 -9.27 -20.26 1.85
CA SER A 119 -10.45 -21.09 1.71
C SER A 119 -10.53 -21.97 2.96
N MET A 120 -11.35 -21.55 3.93
CA MET A 120 -11.75 -22.43 5.01
C MET A 120 -12.62 -23.51 4.39
N ASN A 121 -12.03 -24.69 4.21
CA ASN A 121 -12.79 -25.92 4.08
C ASN A 121 -13.77 -25.97 5.25
N LYS A 122 -15.03 -25.67 4.99
CA LYS A 122 -16.12 -25.96 5.91
C LYS A 122 -16.24 -27.48 6.04
N PRO A 123 -16.50 -28.02 7.24
CA PRO A 123 -16.81 -29.44 7.42
C PRO A 123 -18.07 -29.85 6.65
#